data_AF-A0A1Y2QP36-F1
#
_entry.id   AF-A0A1Y2QP36-F1
#
_cell.length_a   1.000
_cell.length_b   1.000
_cell.length_c   1.000
_cell.angle_alpha   90.00
_cell.angle_beta   90.00
_cell.angle_gamma   90.00
#
_symmetry.space_group_name_H-M   'P 1'
#
loop_
_entity.id
_entity.type
_entity.pdbx_description
1 polymer ?
#
loop_
_entity_poly.entity_id
_entity_poly.type
_entity_poly.pdbx_seq_one_letter_code
_entity_poly.pdbx_strand_id
1 'polypeptide(L)'
;MIADDNETWLLEAGHAVIEKRVAAGGLPHAPRERLIHCLWVADYGMRNAGDLATAADLHPLFREDGLAAARELALPCATAAFGLSIDELERNYFELFDGIIAEIKGRASA
;
A
#
# COMPACT_ATOMS: atom_id res chain seq x y z
N MET A 1 4.34 -20.61 -2.36
CA MET A 1 3.32 -20.30 -3.40
C MET A 1 2.29 -19.26 -2.91
N ILE A 2 2.64 -18.39 -1.95
CA ILE A 2 1.74 -17.37 -1.37
C ILE A 2 1.94 -15.99 -2.02
N ALA A 3 3.13 -15.74 -2.60
CA ALA A 3 3.48 -14.47 -3.22
C ALA A 3 2.57 -14.10 -4.40
N ASP A 4 2.28 -15.04 -5.30
CA ASP A 4 1.39 -14.81 -6.45
C ASP A 4 -0.04 -14.44 -6.01
N ASP A 5 -0.54 -15.06 -4.92
CA ASP A 5 -1.88 -14.77 -4.38
C ASP A 5 -1.97 -13.38 -3.72
N ASN A 6 -0.89 -12.92 -3.08
CA ASN A 6 -0.85 -11.61 -2.44
C ASN A 6 -0.68 -10.48 -3.46
N GLU A 7 0.18 -10.67 -4.45
CA GLU A 7 0.32 -9.77 -5.59
C GLU A 7 -0.99 -9.64 -6.37
N THR A 8 -1.58 -10.77 -6.77
CA THR A 8 -2.87 -10.78 -7.48
C THR A 8 -3.95 -10.06 -6.68
N TRP A 9 -4.04 -10.34 -5.38
CA TRP A 9 -4.99 -9.66 -4.51
C TRP A 9 -4.75 -8.14 -4.46
N LEU A 10 -3.48 -7.70 -4.38
CA LEU A 10 -3.17 -6.27 -4.33
C LEU A 10 -3.51 -5.59 -5.65
N LEU A 11 -3.25 -6.23 -6.79
CA LEU A 11 -3.62 -5.73 -8.11
C LEU A 11 -5.14 -5.53 -8.23
N GLU A 12 -5.93 -6.53 -7.85
CA GLU A 12 -7.40 -6.44 -7.89
C GLU A 12 -7.95 -5.40 -6.90
N ALA A 13 -7.47 -5.42 -5.66
CA ALA A 13 -7.92 -4.49 -4.63
C ALA A 13 -7.52 -3.04 -4.95
N GLY A 14 -6.29 -2.83 -5.44
CA GLY A 14 -5.80 -1.54 -5.90
C GLY A 14 -6.60 -1.02 -7.09
N HIS A 15 -6.90 -1.87 -8.06
CA HIS A 15 -7.75 -1.52 -9.21
C HIS A 15 -9.13 -1.01 -8.77
N ALA A 16 -9.82 -1.77 -7.90
CA ALA A 16 -11.13 -1.37 -7.38
C ALA A 16 -11.09 -0.03 -6.63
N VAL A 17 -10.00 0.27 -5.92
CA VAL A 17 -9.82 1.56 -5.23
C VAL A 17 -9.57 2.70 -6.23
N ILE A 18 -8.77 2.47 -7.27
CA ILE A 18 -8.50 3.45 -8.32
C ILE A 18 -9.78 3.81 -9.08
N GLU A 19 -10.60 2.82 -9.46
CA GLU A 19 -11.89 3.05 -10.12
C GLU A 19 -12.82 3.92 -9.26
N LYS A 20 -12.93 3.62 -7.97
CA LYS A 20 -13.71 4.43 -7.02
C LYS A 20 -13.19 5.86 -6.91
N ARG A 21 -11.87 6.04 -6.83
CA ARG A 21 -11.22 7.35 -6.79
C ARG A 21 -11.53 8.18 -8.03
N VAL A 22 -11.48 7.57 -9.22
CA VAL A 22 -11.83 8.22 -10.49
C VAL A 22 -13.30 8.64 -10.49
N ALA A 23 -14.21 7.76 -10.04
CA ALA A 23 -15.63 8.06 -9.96
C ALA A 23 -15.96 9.18 -8.95
N ALA A 24 -15.23 9.26 -7.84
CA ALA A 24 -15.43 10.25 -6.77
C ALA A 24 -14.67 11.57 -6.98
N GLY A 25 -13.69 11.62 -7.89
CA GLY A 25 -12.88 12.81 -8.17
C GLY A 25 -11.84 13.16 -7.08
N GLY A 26 -11.44 12.21 -6.23
CA GLY A 26 -10.54 12.47 -5.10
C GLY A 26 -10.05 11.20 -4.39
N LEU A 27 -9.11 11.35 -3.45
CA LEU A 27 -8.57 10.23 -2.68
C LEU A 27 -9.68 9.46 -1.95
N PRO A 28 -9.56 8.13 -1.79
CA PRO A 28 -10.55 7.34 -1.05
C PRO A 28 -10.71 7.86 0.39
N HIS A 29 -11.95 8.03 0.82
CA HIS A 29 -12.22 8.48 2.20
C HIS A 29 -11.98 7.39 3.25
N ALA A 30 -12.09 6.11 2.87
CA ALA A 30 -11.89 5.02 3.81
C ALA A 30 -10.39 4.79 4.07
N PRO A 31 -9.93 4.71 5.33
CA PRO A 31 -8.52 4.50 5.65
C PRO A 31 -7.95 3.23 5.01
N ARG A 32 -8.74 2.15 4.96
CA ARG A 32 -8.32 0.89 4.32
C ARG A 32 -8.08 1.06 2.82
N GLU A 33 -8.92 1.81 2.13
CA GLU A 33 -8.75 2.08 0.70
C GLU A 33 -7.53 2.96 0.45
N ARG A 34 -7.29 3.98 1.29
CA ARG A 34 -6.04 4.76 1.23
C ARG A 34 -4.80 3.89 1.41
N LEU A 35 -4.80 3.01 2.41
CA LEU A 35 -3.68 2.12 2.67
C LEU A 35 -3.44 1.14 1.50
N ILE A 36 -4.49 0.57 0.92
CA ILE A 36 -4.41 -0.29 -0.26
C ILE A 36 -3.82 0.47 -1.45
N HIS A 37 -4.29 1.70 -1.70
CA HIS A 37 -3.75 2.53 -2.78
C HIS A 37 -2.26 2.85 -2.58
N CYS A 38 -1.85 3.23 -1.36
CA CYS A 38 -0.44 3.52 -1.06
C CYS A 38 0.45 2.28 -1.24
N LEU A 39 -0.03 1.11 -0.81
CA LEU A 39 0.70 -0.15 -1.00
C LEU A 39 0.77 -0.55 -2.48
N TRP A 40 -0.31 -0.36 -3.23
CA TRP A 40 -0.33 -0.62 -4.67
C TRP A 40 0.67 0.27 -5.43
N VAL A 41 0.75 1.56 -5.07
CA VAL A 41 1.73 2.49 -5.66
C VAL A 41 3.17 2.05 -5.34
N ALA A 42 3.43 1.64 -4.10
CA ALA A 42 4.74 1.12 -3.70
C ALA A 42 5.11 -0.17 -4.46
N ASP A 43 4.18 -1.13 -4.56
CA ASP A 43 4.38 -2.39 -5.29
C ASP A 43 4.65 -2.14 -6.77
N TYR A 44 3.89 -1.22 -7.37
CA TYR A 44 4.08 -0.82 -8.76
C TYR A 44 5.50 -0.29 -9.00
N GLY A 45 6.01 0.60 -8.14
CA GLY A 45 7.38 1.12 -8.26
C GLY A 45 8.42 0.01 -8.12
N MET A 46 8.33 -0.77 -7.05
CA MET A 46 9.29 -1.83 -6.74
C MET A 46 9.33 -2.93 -7.80
N ARG A 47 8.20 -3.28 -8.42
CA ARG A 47 8.14 -4.36 -9.42
C ARG A 47 8.43 -3.89 -10.85
N ASN A 48 8.08 -2.65 -11.21
CA ASN A 48 8.28 -2.16 -12.58
C ASN A 48 9.60 -1.40 -12.77
N ALA A 49 10.07 -0.70 -11.75
CA ALA A 49 11.30 0.10 -11.81
C ALA A 49 12.39 -0.42 -10.85
N GLY A 50 12.00 -1.14 -9.79
CA GLY A 50 12.93 -1.56 -8.74
C GLY A 50 13.20 -0.48 -7.69
N ASP A 51 12.42 0.60 -7.70
CA ASP A 51 12.59 1.75 -6.81
C ASP A 51 11.25 2.37 -6.36
N LEU A 52 11.31 3.11 -5.25
CA LEU A 52 10.19 3.91 -4.74
C LEU A 52 10.19 5.35 -5.25
N ALA A 53 11.17 5.76 -6.06
CA ALA A 53 11.13 7.05 -6.75
C ALA A 53 9.97 7.08 -7.75
N THR A 54 9.78 5.99 -8.50
CA THR A 54 8.66 5.79 -9.43
C THR A 54 7.31 5.80 -8.70
N ALA A 55 7.27 5.26 -7.48
CA ALA A 55 6.09 5.32 -6.63
C ALA A 55 5.73 6.77 -6.26
N ALA A 56 6.74 7.60 -5.94
CA ALA A 56 6.54 9.02 -5.62
C ALA A 56 6.06 9.85 -6.82
N ASP A 57 6.43 9.49 -8.05
CA ASP A 57 5.91 10.15 -9.26
C ASP A 57 4.40 9.93 -9.44
N LEU A 58 3.90 8.74 -9.09
CA LEU A 58 2.47 8.40 -9.14
C LEU A 58 1.68 9.02 -7.98
N HIS A 59 2.27 9.00 -6.79
CA HIS A 59 1.66 9.54 -5.60
C HIS A 59 2.74 10.06 -4.64
N PRO A 60 3.06 11.37 -4.67
CA PRO A 60 4.18 11.94 -3.91
C PRO A 60 4.11 11.75 -2.40
N LEU A 61 2.90 11.53 -1.86
CA LEU A 61 2.64 11.37 -0.43
C LEU A 61 2.28 9.93 -0.05
N PHE A 62 2.54 8.94 -0.91
CA PHE A 62 2.11 7.55 -0.66
C PHE A 62 2.62 7.02 0.69
N ARG A 63 3.80 7.45 1.13
CA ARG A 63 4.36 7.03 2.42
C ARG A 63 3.64 7.69 3.58
N GLU A 64 3.49 9.02 3.54
CA GLU A 64 2.82 9.79 4.58
C GLU A 64 1.35 9.38 4.73
N ASP A 65 0.64 9.23 3.59
CA ASP A 65 -0.76 8.81 3.55
C ASP A 65 -0.93 7.35 3.97
N GLY A 66 0.00 6.48 3.57
CA GLY A 66 0.05 5.08 4.01
C GLY A 66 0.26 4.96 5.52
N LEU A 67 1.19 5.75 6.08
CA LEU A 67 1.43 5.79 7.52
C LEU A 67 0.22 6.30 8.30
N ALA A 68 -0.41 7.39 7.84
CA ALA A 68 -1.61 7.93 8.46
C ALA A 68 -2.74 6.89 8.47
N ALA A 69 -3.01 6.27 7.32
CA ALA A 69 -4.03 5.25 7.19
C ALA A 69 -3.75 4.00 8.04
N ALA A 70 -2.50 3.53 8.09
CA ALA A 70 -2.10 2.39 8.92
C ALA A 70 -2.32 2.68 10.42
N ARG A 71 -2.00 3.90 10.86
CA ARG A 71 -2.25 4.35 12.24
C ARG A 71 -3.73 4.44 12.57
N GLU A 72 -4.55 5.00 11.68
CA GLU A 72 -6.00 5.08 11.85
C GLU A 72 -6.65 3.69 11.98
N LEU A 73 -6.11 2.69 11.29
CA LEU A 73 -6.59 1.31 11.33
C LEU A 73 -6.01 0.49 12.48
N ALA A 74 -5.05 1.03 13.23
CA ALA A 74 -4.27 0.34 14.26
C ALA A 74 -3.55 -0.92 13.72
N LEU A 75 -2.89 -0.79 12.56
CA LEU A 75 -2.17 -1.87 11.87
C LEU A 75 -0.66 -1.72 12.12
N PRO A 76 -0.09 -2.42 13.11
CA PRO A 76 1.31 -2.22 13.53
C PRO A 76 2.34 -2.58 12.46
N CYS A 77 2.13 -3.62 11.64
CA CYS A 77 3.09 -4.00 10.60
C CYS A 77 3.16 -2.94 9.50
N ALA A 78 2.01 -2.51 8.99
CA ALA A 78 1.89 -1.42 8.02
C ALA A 78 2.41 -0.10 8.60
N THR A 79 2.12 0.19 9.87
CA THR A 79 2.64 1.40 10.54
C THR A 79 4.16 1.39 10.63
N ALA A 80 4.77 0.24 10.94
CA ALA A 80 6.22 0.10 10.97
C ALA A 80 6.82 0.28 9.59
N ALA A 81 6.27 -0.38 8.56
CA ALA A 81 6.77 -0.31 7.19
C ALA A 81 6.70 1.12 6.60
N PHE A 82 5.53 1.75 6.64
CA PHE A 82 5.37 3.13 6.14
C PHE A 82 6.03 4.19 7.05
N GLY A 83 6.46 3.80 8.26
CA GLY A 83 7.23 4.65 9.15
C GLY A 83 8.74 4.71 8.84
N LEU A 84 9.23 3.84 7.96
CA LEU A 84 10.63 3.81 7.53
C LEU A 84 10.99 5.00 6.64
N SER A 85 12.29 5.29 6.53
CA SER A 85 12.76 6.12 5.42
C SER A 85 12.48 5.44 4.07
N ILE A 86 12.45 6.21 2.98
CA ILE A 86 12.22 5.64 1.63
C ILE A 86 13.29 4.58 1.32
N ASP A 87 14.57 4.87 1.56
CA ASP A 87 15.68 3.94 1.31
C ASP A 87 15.58 2.66 2.16
N GLU A 88 15.07 2.74 3.39
CA GLU A 88 14.84 1.56 4.22
C GLU A 88 13.62 0.76 3.73
N LEU A 89 12.53 1.43 3.37
CA LEU A 89 11.34 0.76 2.84
C LEU A 89 11.65 0.03 1.52
N GLU A 90 12.37 0.68 0.61
CA GLU A 90 12.79 0.11 -0.68
C GLU A 90 13.63 -1.16 -0.49
N ARG A 91 14.67 -1.09 0.37
CA ARG A 91 15.57 -2.22 0.64
C ARG A 91 14.87 -3.42 1.26
N ASN A 92 13.85 -3.19 2.08
CA ASN A 92 13.15 -4.24 2.82
C ASN A 92 11.78 -4.59 2.21
N TYR A 93 11.41 -3.99 1.08
CA TYR A 93 10.02 -3.99 0.60
C TYR A 93 9.45 -5.40 0.46
N PHE A 94 10.15 -6.28 -0.27
CA PHE A 94 9.66 -7.62 -0.57
C PHE A 94 9.60 -8.51 0.69
N GLU A 95 10.43 -8.26 1.69
CA GLU A 95 10.39 -8.97 2.97
C GLU A 95 9.21 -8.53 3.83
N LEU A 96 8.83 -7.25 3.75
CA LEU A 96 7.71 -6.66 4.48
C LEU A 96 6.36 -6.94 3.82
N PHE A 97 6.34 -7.11 2.49
CA PHE A 97 5.14 -7.18 1.66
C PHE A 97 4.06 -8.12 2.19
N ASP A 98 4.40 -9.39 2.39
CA ASP A 98 3.43 -10.41 2.82
C ASP A 98 2.83 -10.09 4.20
N GLY A 99 3.64 -9.53 5.11
CA GLY A 99 3.19 -9.12 6.44
C GLY A 99 2.16 -7.99 6.37
N ILE A 100 2.41 -6.98 5.53
CA ILE A 100 1.50 -5.86 5.31
C ILE A 100 0.18 -6.37 4.69
N ILE A 101 0.26 -7.22 3.66
CA ILE A 101 -0.94 -7.77 2.99
C ILE A 101 -1.78 -8.59 3.95
N ALA A 102 -1.16 -9.48 4.73
CA ALA A 102 -1.87 -10.30 5.72
C ALA A 102 -2.61 -9.43 6.74
N GLU A 103 -1.98 -8.36 7.21
CA GLU A 103 -2.57 -7.43 8.17
C GLU A 103 -3.77 -6.66 7.58
N ILE A 104 -3.67 -6.18 6.33
CA ILE A 104 -4.78 -5.49 5.64
C ILE A 104 -5.95 -6.43 5.36
N LYS A 105 -5.67 -7.69 4.98
CA LYS A 105 -6.68 -8.73 4.77
C LYS A 105 -7.37 -9.11 6.08
N GLY A 106 -6.61 -9.23 7.17
CA GLY A 106 -7.11 -9.56 8.52
C GLY A 106 -8.02 -8.49 9.13
N ARG A 107 -8.01 -7.25 8.60
CA ARG A 107 -8.89 -6.15 9.01
C ARG A 107 -10.24 -6.13 8.27
N ALA A 108 -10.59 -7.17 7.51
CA ALA A 108 -11.95 -7.32 7.01
C ALA A 108 -12.91 -7.49 8.21
N SER A 109 -13.82 -6.54 8.39
CA SER A 109 -14.84 -6.45 9.46
C SER A 109 -14.37 -5.81 10.78
N ALA A 110 -14.49 -4.48 10.83
CA ALA A 110 -14.87 -3.75 12.04
C ALA A 110 -15.93 -2.72 11.67
#